data_AF-A0A7C8YBF9-F1
#
_entry.id   AF-A0A7C8YBF9-F1
#
_cell.length_a   1.000
_cell.length_b   1.000
_cell.length_c   1.000
_cell.angle_alpha   90.00
_cell.angle_beta   90.00
_cell.angle_gamma   90.00
#
_symmetry.space_group_name_H-M   'P 1'
#
loop_
_entity.id
_entity.type
_entity.pdbx_description
1 polymer ?
#
loop_
_entity_poly.entity_id
_entity_poly.type
_entity_poly.pdbx_seq_one_letter_code
_entity_poly.pdbx_strand_id
1 'polypeptide(L)'
;CHEFERFSTYLPDVKVAVFYGGVNIKIHKDLLKNECPHIAVGTPGRILPLARDKDLSLKNVRHFILDECDKMLESLDMRRDVQEIFKMTPHDKQVMMFSATLSKAIRPVCKKFMQDPMEIYVDDEAKLTLHGLVQ
;
A
#
# COMPACT_ATOMS: atom_id res chain seq x y z
N CYS A 1 2.63 -11.19 2.98
CA CYS A 1 3.73 -11.32 3.96
C CYS A 1 4.83 -12.21 3.44
N HIS A 2 4.48 -13.38 2.90
CA HIS A 2 5.43 -14.39 2.44
C HIS A 2 6.59 -13.84 1.57
N GLU A 3 6.32 -12.93 0.63
CA GLU A 3 7.39 -12.31 -0.17
C GLU A 3 8.38 -11.50 0.68
N PHE A 4 7.91 -10.73 1.67
CA PHE A 4 8.82 -10.04 2.59
C PHE A 4 9.66 -11.03 3.39
N GLU A 5 9.07 -12.10 3.92
CA GLU A 5 9.79 -13.15 4.65
C GLU A 5 10.84 -13.85 3.76
N ARG A 6 10.48 -14.13 2.50
CA ARG A 6 11.36 -14.75 1.51
C ARG A 6 12.56 -13.87 1.20
N PHE A 7 12.35 -12.57 1.04
CA PHE A 7 13.45 -11.63 0.74
C PHE A 7 14.21 -11.16 1.98
N SER A 8 13.61 -11.24 3.18
CA SER A 8 14.25 -10.89 4.45
C SER A 8 14.89 -12.08 5.18
N THR A 9 15.04 -13.23 4.51
CA THR A 9 15.60 -14.46 5.12
C THR A 9 16.97 -14.25 5.76
N TYR A 10 17.80 -13.35 5.22
CA TYR A 10 19.12 -13.02 5.76
C TYR A 10 19.16 -11.68 6.50
N LEU A 11 17.99 -11.13 6.86
CA LEU A 11 17.82 -9.89 7.61
C LEU A 11 17.04 -10.20 8.91
N PRO A 12 17.68 -10.83 9.91
CA PRO A 12 17.00 -11.41 11.07
C PRO A 12 16.27 -10.38 11.94
N ASP A 13 16.68 -9.11 11.86
CA ASP A 13 16.04 -8.02 12.61
C ASP A 13 14.77 -7.50 11.94
N VAL A 14 14.54 -7.80 10.66
CA VAL A 14 13.34 -7.33 9.94
C VAL A 14 12.13 -8.12 10.43
N LYS A 15 11.10 -7.39 10.84
CA LYS A 15 9.85 -7.94 11.39
C LYS A 15 8.69 -7.46 10.55
N VAL A 16 7.85 -8.38 10.12
CA VAL A 16 6.69 -8.10 9.27
C VAL A 16 5.46 -8.64 9.99
N ALA A 17 4.36 -7.89 9.98
CA ALA A 17 3.09 -8.38 10.50
C ALA A 17 1.93 -8.04 9.56
N VAL A 18 0.90 -8.89 9.57
CA VAL A 18 -0.30 -8.73 8.74
C VAL A 18 -1.50 -8.35 9.59
N PHE A 19 -2.25 -7.34 9.16
CA PHE A 19 -3.40 -6.80 9.88
C PHE A 19 -4.64 -6.83 8.98
N TYR A 20 -5.56 -7.75 9.24
CA TYR A 20 -6.80 -7.90 8.46
C TYR A 20 -8.04 -8.09 9.35
N GLY A 21 -9.23 -8.00 8.73
CA GLY A 21 -10.51 -8.20 9.40
C GLY A 21 -10.78 -9.66 9.79
N GLY A 22 -11.92 -9.95 10.43
CA GLY A 22 -12.33 -11.33 10.77
C GLY A 22 -11.63 -11.97 11.97
N VAL A 23 -10.57 -11.34 12.49
CA VAL A 23 -9.86 -11.78 13.71
C VAL A 23 -10.07 -10.75 14.83
N ASN A 24 -10.11 -11.19 16.10
CA ASN A 24 -10.22 -10.29 17.24
C ASN A 24 -9.10 -9.23 17.22
N ILE A 25 -9.45 -7.95 17.25
CA ILE A 25 -8.49 -6.84 17.17
C ILE A 25 -7.48 -6.86 18.31
N LYS A 26 -7.84 -7.41 19.48
CA LYS A 26 -6.96 -7.54 20.63
C LYS A 26 -5.67 -8.30 20.30
N ILE A 27 -5.74 -9.32 19.44
CA ILE A 27 -4.56 -10.09 18.99
C ILE A 27 -3.55 -9.16 18.30
N HIS A 28 -4.04 -8.23 17.47
CA HIS A 28 -3.18 -7.26 16.79
C HIS A 28 -2.64 -6.20 17.75
N LYS A 29 -3.44 -5.74 18.72
CA LYS A 29 -2.98 -4.81 19.75
C LYS A 29 -1.88 -5.42 20.62
N ASP A 30 -2.06 -6.67 21.04
CA ASP A 30 -1.07 -7.42 21.82
C ASP A 30 0.21 -7.66 21.00
N LEU A 31 0.10 -8.00 19.71
CA LEU A 31 1.26 -8.09 18.80
C LEU A 31 2.01 -6.76 18.73
N LEU A 32 1.32 -5.64 18.48
CA LEU A 32 1.94 -4.31 18.35
C LEU A 32 2.64 -3.87 19.65
N LYS A 33 2.07 -4.23 20.80
CA LYS A 33 2.63 -3.91 22.11
C LYS A 33 3.92 -4.68 22.43
N ASN A 34 3.96 -5.96 22.07
CA ASN A 34 5.06 -6.86 22.44
C ASN A 34 6.13 -6.97 21.35
N GLU A 35 5.72 -6.94 20.08
CA GLU A 35 6.56 -7.23 18.91
C GLU A 35 6.20 -6.30 17.75
N CYS A 36 6.34 -4.99 17.97
CA CYS A 36 6.07 -3.99 16.94
C CYS A 36 6.86 -4.27 15.65
N PRO A 37 6.21 -4.43 14.48
CA PRO A 37 6.87 -4.76 13.24
C PRO A 37 7.52 -3.54 12.58
N HIS A 38 8.54 -3.80 11.76
CA HIS A 38 9.14 -2.80 10.87
C HIS A 38 8.27 -2.57 9.63
N ILE A 39 7.55 -3.62 9.18
CA ILE A 39 6.71 -3.62 8.00
C ILE A 39 5.32 -4.10 8.38
N ALA A 40 4.32 -3.24 8.22
CA ALA A 40 2.92 -3.57 8.43
C ALA A 40 2.22 -3.73 7.08
N VAL A 41 1.64 -4.90 6.83
CA VAL A 41 0.80 -5.18 5.65
C VAL A 41 -0.63 -5.35 6.14
N GLY A 42 -1.62 -4.68 5.55
CA GLY A 42 -2.97 -4.85 6.05
C GLY A 42 -4.05 -4.17 5.23
N THR A 43 -5.29 -4.49 5.55
CA THR A 43 -6.46 -3.84 4.94
C THR A 43 -6.75 -2.51 5.65
N PRO A 44 -7.20 -1.46 4.91
CA PRO A 44 -7.47 -0.15 5.51
C PRO A 44 -8.40 -0.22 6.73
N GLY A 45 -9.48 -1.00 6.63
CA GLY A 45 -10.46 -1.15 7.72
C GLY A 45 -9.92 -1.79 9.00
N ARG A 46 -8.74 -2.45 8.98
CA ARG A 46 -8.05 -2.91 10.20
C ARG A 46 -6.91 -1.98 10.63
N ILE A 47 -6.16 -1.44 9.68
CA ILE A 47 -5.05 -0.52 9.98
C ILE A 47 -5.57 0.77 10.63
N LEU A 48 -6.66 1.34 10.11
CA LEU A 48 -7.18 2.62 10.59
C LEU A 48 -7.59 2.59 12.07
N PRO A 49 -8.39 1.64 12.57
CA PRO A 49 -8.70 1.56 14.01
C PRO A 49 -7.45 1.41 14.89
N LEU A 50 -6.48 0.58 14.49
CA LEU A 50 -5.23 0.40 15.24
C LEU A 50 -4.42 1.71 15.30
N ALA A 51 -4.42 2.49 14.23
CA ALA A 51 -3.75 3.79 14.18
C ALA A 51 -4.49 4.87 14.99
N ARG A 52 -5.82 4.93 14.89
CA ARG A 52 -6.68 5.85 15.66
C ARG A 52 -6.54 5.65 17.16
N ASP A 53 -6.53 4.38 17.60
CA ASP A 53 -6.39 3.99 19.00
C ASP A 53 -4.94 4.14 19.50
N LYS A 54 -4.01 4.55 18.62
CA LYS A 54 -2.57 4.74 18.89
C LYS A 54 -1.82 3.45 19.22
N ASP A 55 -2.42 2.28 18.98
CA ASP A 55 -1.73 0.99 19.07
C ASP A 55 -0.68 0.84 17.96
N LEU A 56 -0.96 1.37 16.76
CA LEU A 56 -0.03 1.42 15.63
C LEU A 56 0.39 2.86 15.33
N SER A 57 1.60 3.25 15.74
CA SER A 57 2.15 4.56 15.39
C SER A 57 2.61 4.61 13.93
N LEU A 58 2.06 5.55 13.15
CA LEU A 58 2.43 5.78 11.75
C LEU A 58 3.40 6.95 11.55
N LYS A 59 3.85 7.57 12.65
CA LYS A 59 4.66 8.82 12.62
C LYS A 59 6.04 8.68 11.98
N ASN A 60 6.55 7.46 11.85
CA ASN A 60 7.88 7.19 11.30
C ASN A 60 7.83 6.47 9.94
N VAL A 61 6.64 6.39 9.33
CA VAL A 61 6.48 5.72 8.03
C VAL A 61 7.26 6.47 6.95
N ARG A 62 8.22 5.78 6.33
CA ARG A 62 9.01 6.28 5.20
C ARG A 62 8.50 5.78 3.84
N HIS A 63 7.72 4.71 3.84
CA HIS A 63 7.19 4.08 2.62
C HIS A 63 5.70 3.80 2.80
N PHE A 64 4.87 4.34 1.92
CA PHE A 64 3.42 4.10 1.90
C PHE A 64 3.04 3.46 0.57
N ILE A 65 2.62 2.20 0.61
CA ILE A 65 2.41 1.37 -0.58
C ILE A 65 0.96 0.94 -0.64
N LEU A 66 0.29 1.15 -1.79
CA LEU A 66 -1.01 0.55 -2.08
C LEU A 66 -0.87 -0.40 -3.27
N ASP A 67 -1.09 -1.68 -3.01
CA ASP A 67 -1.29 -2.68 -4.06
C ASP A 67 -2.79 -2.77 -4.39
N GLU A 68 -3.14 -3.16 -5.62
CA GLU A 68 -4.51 -3.07 -6.16
C GLU A 68 -5.18 -1.70 -5.88
N CYS A 69 -4.42 -0.62 -6.08
CA CYS A 69 -4.82 0.72 -5.66
C CYS A 69 -6.11 1.24 -6.32
N ASP A 70 -6.44 0.76 -7.52
CA ASP A 70 -7.68 1.10 -8.22
C ASP A 70 -8.91 0.63 -7.43
N LYS A 71 -8.94 -0.64 -7.00
CA LYS A 71 -10.03 -1.18 -6.18
C LYS A 71 -10.14 -0.44 -4.84
N MET A 72 -9.01 -0.12 -4.21
CA MET A 72 -8.99 0.57 -2.92
C MET A 72 -9.49 2.02 -3.02
N LEU A 73 -9.16 2.73 -4.10
CA LEU A 73 -9.47 4.15 -4.25
C LEU A 73 -10.81 4.43 -4.96
N GLU A 74 -11.37 3.43 -5.65
CA GLU A 74 -12.71 3.52 -6.27
C GLU A 74 -13.83 3.43 -5.22
N SER A 75 -13.71 2.53 -4.24
CA SER A 75 -14.64 2.45 -3.12
C SER A 75 -14.50 3.68 -2.22
N LEU A 76 -15.60 4.40 -2.02
CA LEU A 76 -15.64 5.62 -1.20
C LEU A 76 -15.20 5.36 0.25
N ASP A 77 -15.63 4.24 0.83
CA ASP A 77 -15.32 3.90 2.23
C ASP A 77 -13.84 3.53 2.39
N MET A 78 -13.32 2.66 1.52
CA MET A 78 -11.89 2.31 1.55
C MET A 78 -11.01 3.52 1.25
N ARG A 79 -11.40 4.38 0.31
CA ARG A 79 -10.68 5.61 0.01
C ARG A 79 -10.62 6.54 1.21
N ARG A 80 -11.73 6.71 1.94
CA ARG A 80 -11.75 7.53 3.17
C ARG A 80 -10.78 6.98 4.21
N ASP A 81 -10.80 5.67 4.41
CA ASP A 81 -9.90 5.02 5.36
C ASP A 81 -8.43 5.21 4.97
N VAL A 82 -8.09 4.95 3.69
CA VAL A 82 -6.74 5.16 3.15
C VAL A 82 -6.29 6.62 3.31
N GLN A 83 -7.16 7.58 3.00
CA GLN A 83 -6.86 9.01 3.16
C GLN A 83 -6.57 9.39 4.61
N GLU A 84 -7.30 8.82 5.56
CA GLU A 84 -7.08 9.10 6.96
C GLU A 84 -5.79 8.48 7.49
N ILE A 85 -5.52 7.21 7.14
CA ILE A 85 -4.23 6.56 7.43
C ILE A 85 -3.08 7.38 6.83
N PHE A 86 -3.21 7.83 5.57
CA PHE A 86 -2.18 8.63 4.90
C PHE A 86 -1.88 9.94 5.63
N LYS A 87 -2.92 10.63 6.14
CA LYS A 87 -2.74 11.88 6.92
C LYS A 87 -2.06 11.68 8.27
N MET A 88 -2.07 10.46 8.82
CA MET A 88 -1.38 10.11 10.07
C MET A 88 0.12 9.81 9.86
N THR A 89 0.58 9.75 8.61
CA THR A 89 1.97 9.49 8.24
C THR A 89 2.71 10.80 7.91
N PRO A 90 4.05 10.86 7.96
CA PRO A 90 4.83 12.02 7.55
C PRO A 90 4.50 12.54 6.15
N HIS A 91 4.66 13.84 5.92
CA HIS A 91 4.56 14.41 4.57
C HIS A 91 5.68 13.91 3.64
N ASP A 92 6.91 13.89 4.15
CA ASP A 92 8.10 13.40 3.44
C ASP A 92 8.23 11.88 3.59
N LYS A 93 7.73 11.16 2.58
CA LYS A 93 7.77 9.70 2.48
C LYS A 93 7.64 9.29 1.01
N GLN A 94 8.20 8.14 0.65
CA GLN A 94 7.97 7.55 -0.66
C GLN A 94 6.57 6.95 -0.71
N VAL A 95 5.84 7.26 -1.79
CA VAL A 95 4.51 6.71 -2.04
C VAL A 95 4.54 5.92 -3.34
N MET A 96 4.12 4.67 -3.27
CA MET A 96 4.07 3.77 -4.43
C MET A 96 2.68 3.17 -4.55
N MET A 97 2.18 3.06 -5.77
CA MET A 97 0.90 2.43 -6.05
C MET A 97 1.03 1.47 -7.23
N PHE A 98 0.46 0.30 -7.06
CA PHE A 98 0.48 -0.77 -8.05
C PHE A 98 -0.96 -1.22 -8.30
N SER A 99 -1.25 -1.53 -9.56
CA SER A 99 -2.45 -2.27 -9.96
C SER A 99 -2.27 -2.76 -11.39
N ALA A 100 -2.86 -3.92 -11.70
CA ALA A 100 -2.96 -4.43 -13.06
C ALA A 100 -3.86 -3.55 -13.94
N THR A 101 -4.84 -2.86 -13.34
CA THR A 101 -5.84 -2.05 -14.05
C THR A 101 -5.84 -0.63 -13.51
N LEU A 102 -5.41 0.34 -14.32
CA LEU A 102 -5.43 1.76 -13.95
C LEU A 102 -6.18 2.58 -14.99
N SER A 103 -7.50 2.69 -14.80
CA SER A 103 -8.37 3.50 -15.65
C SER A 103 -7.95 4.97 -15.66
N LYS A 104 -8.18 5.67 -16.78
CA LYS A 104 -7.84 7.10 -16.88
C LYS A 104 -8.53 7.96 -15.82
N ALA A 105 -9.69 7.51 -15.31
CA ALA A 105 -10.45 8.21 -14.28
C ALA A 105 -9.83 8.10 -12.87
N ILE A 106 -9.18 6.98 -12.53
CA ILE A 106 -8.58 6.79 -11.20
C ILE A 106 -7.18 7.39 -11.09
N ARG A 107 -6.43 7.51 -12.20
CA ARG A 107 -5.06 8.06 -12.22
C ARG A 107 -4.94 9.42 -11.50
N PRO A 108 -5.81 10.43 -11.72
CA PRO A 108 -5.75 11.70 -11.00
C PRO A 108 -5.98 11.57 -9.49
N VAL A 109 -6.69 10.54 -9.04
CA VAL A 109 -6.90 10.26 -7.60
C VAL A 109 -5.61 9.73 -7.00
N CYS A 110 -4.95 8.76 -7.65
CA CYS A 110 -3.66 8.21 -7.20
C CYS A 110 -2.59 9.29 -7.10
N LYS A 111 -2.46 10.16 -8.12
CA LYS A 111 -1.46 11.23 -8.15
C LYS A 111 -1.57 12.22 -6.99
N LYS A 112 -2.76 12.41 -6.40
CA LYS A 112 -2.95 13.30 -5.24
C LYS A 112 -2.23 12.83 -3.96
N PHE A 113 -1.82 11.57 -3.91
CA PHE A 113 -1.03 11.03 -2.80
C PHE A 113 0.48 11.12 -3.04
N MET A 114 0.91 11.46 -4.25
CA MET A 114 2.31 11.40 -4.68
C MET A 114 2.86 12.80 -4.98
N GLN A 115 4.18 12.90 -5.01
CA GLN A 115 4.91 14.10 -5.43
C GLN A 115 5.79 13.71 -6.62
N ASP A 116 5.51 14.29 -7.79
CA ASP A 116 6.24 14.05 -9.05
C ASP A 116 6.60 12.55 -9.30
N PRO A 117 5.60 11.66 -9.39
CA PRO A 117 5.86 10.23 -9.47
C PRO A 117 6.38 9.80 -10.84
N MET A 118 7.26 8.80 -10.85
CA MET A 118 7.50 8.01 -12.06
C MET A 118 6.23 7.20 -12.40
N GLU A 119 5.69 7.42 -13.59
CA GLU A 119 4.48 6.74 -14.06
C GLU A 119 4.85 5.71 -15.13
N ILE A 120 4.56 4.43 -14.87
CA ILE A 120 4.71 3.35 -15.84
C ILE A 120 3.33 2.75 -16.08
N TYR A 121 2.89 2.80 -17.34
CA TYR A 121 1.66 2.16 -17.79
C TYR A 121 2.01 1.15 -18.87
N VAL A 122 1.50 -0.07 -18.72
CA VAL A 122 1.60 -1.10 -19.75
C VAL A 122 0.31 -1.02 -20.57
N ASP A 123 0.32 -0.26 -21.66
CA ASP A 123 -0.80 -0.19 -22.61
C ASP A 123 -0.65 -1.31 -23.67
N ASP A 124 -1.75 -2.00 -23.97
CA ASP A 124 -1.85 -2.92 -25.13
C ASP A 124 -1.67 -2.19 -26.49
N GLU A 125 -1.73 -0.85 -26.50
CA GLU A 125 -1.47 -0.02 -27.68
C GLU A 125 0.02 0.10 -28.04
N ALA A 126 0.92 -0.49 -27.26
CA ALA A 126 2.14 -1.04 -27.84
C ALA A 126 1.75 -2.22 -28.75
N LYS A 127 1.04 -1.92 -29.85
CA LYS A 127 1.10 -2.73 -31.05
C LYS A 127 2.58 -3.05 -31.20
N LEU A 128 2.90 -4.33 -31.11
CA LEU A 128 4.11 -4.87 -31.70
C LEU A 128 4.04 -4.53 -33.18
N THR A 129 4.35 -3.28 -33.55
CA THR A 129 4.63 -2.91 -34.91
C THR A 129 5.92 -3.64 -35.23
N LEU A 130 5.78 -4.81 -35.87
CA LEU A 130 6.85 -5.46 -36.61
C LEU A 130 7.34 -4.43 -37.64
N HIS A 131 8.31 -3.63 -37.23
CA HIS A 131 9.08 -2.77 -38.12
C HIS A 131 9.86 -3.71 -39.04
N GLY A 132 9.28 -4.06 -40.20
CA GLY A 132 9.98 -4.86 -41.20
C GLY A 132 9.14 -5.73 -42.13
N LEU A 133 7.83 -5.91 -41.92
CA LEU A 133 6.99 -6.64 -42.88
C LEU A 133 6.26 -5.66 -43.80
N VAL A 134 6.96 -5.30 -44.88
CA VAL A 134 6.32 -4.82 -46.11
C VAL A 134 5.77 -6.06 -46.82
N GLN A 135 4.45 -6.13 -46.99
CA GLN A 135 3.80 -6.92 -48.04
C GLN A 135 2.98 -5.99 -48.91
#